data_AF-D3Z7Q3-F1
#
_entry.id   AF-D3Z7Q3-F1
#
_cell.length_a   1.000
_cell.length_b   1.000
_cell.length_c   1.000
_cell.angle_alpha   90.00
_cell.angle_beta   90.00
_cell.angle_gamma   90.00
#
_symmetry.space_group_name_H-M   'P 1'
#
loop_
_entity.id
_entity.type
_entity.pdbx_description
1 polymer ?
#
loop_
_entity_poly.entity_id
_entity_poly.type
_entity_poly.pdbx_seq_one_letter_code
_entity_poly.pdbx_strand_id
1 'polypeptide(L)' 'MSNFCLRIVPGVSGLHLCGGPASNKEVSQAAADLKQFCLQNAQHDPLLTGVSSSTNPFRPQKVCSFL' A
#
# COMPACT_ATOMS: atom_id res chain seq x y z
N MET A 1 13.14 -13.96 1.25
CA MET A 1 11.69 -14.22 1.36
C MET A 1 11.23 -13.93 2.79
N SER A 2 10.86 -12.68 3.10
CA SER A 2 10.21 -12.34 4.38
C SER A 2 8.75 -12.76 4.34
N ASN A 3 8.49 -14.03 4.63
CA ASN A 3 7.13 -14.53 4.87
C ASN A 3 6.72 -14.10 6.27
N PHE A 4 6.12 -12.90 6.40
CA PHE A 4 5.31 -12.61 7.57
C PHE A 4 4.05 -13.45 7.43
N CYS A 5 4.07 -14.58 8.11
CA CYS A 5 3.15 -15.70 7.99
C CYS A 5 1.72 -15.28 8.40
N LEU A 6 0.96 -14.66 7.50
CA LEU A 6 -0.49 -14.53 7.63
C LEU A 6 -1.13 -15.87 7.21
N ARG A 7 -0.83 -16.96 7.93
CA ARG A 7 -1.61 -18.19 7.82
C ARG A 7 -2.83 -18.05 8.71
N ILE A 8 -3.98 -17.72 8.11
CA ILE A 8 -5.26 -18.00 8.74
C ILE A 8 -5.33 -19.53 8.87
N VAL A 9 -5.24 -20.04 10.09
CA VAL A 9 -5.48 -21.46 10.37
C VAL A 9 -7.00 -21.62 10.46
N PRO A 10 -7.68 -22.31 9.53
CA PRO A 10 -9.10 -22.58 9.67
C PRO A 10 -9.29 -23.53 10.86
N GLY A 11 -9.94 -23.06 11.93
CA GLY A 11 -10.36 -23.89 13.07
C GLY A 11 -9.84 -23.48 14.45
N VAL A 12 -9.01 -22.45 14.57
CA VAL A 12 -8.60 -21.90 15.88
C VAL A 12 -9.37 -20.61 16.18
N SER A 13 -10.09 -20.57 17.31
CA SER A 13 -10.83 -19.38 17.77
C SER A 13 -9.93 -18.24 18.28
N GLY A 14 -8.70 -18.11 17.76
CA GLY A 14 -7.75 -17.09 18.19
C GLY A 14 -6.76 -16.73 17.09
N LEU A 15 -6.58 -15.43 16.86
CA LEU A 15 -5.45 -14.93 16.08
C LEU A 15 -4.17 -15.24 16.84
N HIS A 16 -3.44 -16.26 16.42
CA HIS A 16 -2.05 -16.41 16.84
C HIS A 16 -1.24 -15.32 16.13
N LEU A 17 -1.01 -14.21 16.81
CA LEU A 17 0.01 -13.26 16.42
C LEU A 17 1.36 -13.99 16.58
N CYS A 18 1.92 -14.50 15.47
CA CYS A 18 3.33 -14.89 15.40
C CYS A 18 4.18 -13.62 15.54
N GLY A 19 4.21 -13.03 16.73
CA GLY A 19 4.84 -11.75 16.98
C GLY A 19 5.16 -11.62 18.45
N GLY A 20 6.32 -12.15 18.85
CA GLY A 20 6.97 -11.68 20.07
C GLY A 20 7.32 -10.19 19.95
N PRO A 21 7.83 -9.56 21.03
CA PRO A 21 8.29 -8.19 20.95
C PRO A 21 9.34 -8.04 19.85
N ALA A 22 9.05 -7.21 18.84
CA ALA A 22 9.98 -6.95 17.76
C ALA A 22 11.24 -6.29 18.32
N SER A 23 12.41 -6.87 18.02
CA SER A 23 13.67 -6.24 18.39
C SER A 23 13.86 -4.95 17.59
N ASN A 24 14.67 -4.02 18.12
CA ASN A 24 15.00 -2.77 17.40
C ASN A 24 15.56 -3.02 15.99
N LYS A 25 16.27 -4.14 15.81
CA LYS A 25 16.78 -4.56 14.49
C LYS A 25 15.65 -4.97 13.54
N GLU A 26 14.65 -5.71 14.00
CA GLU A 26 13.50 -6.12 13.20
C GLU A 26 12.60 -4.94 12.84
N VAL A 27 12.40 -3.99 13.78
CA VAL A 27 11.67 -2.74 13.50
C VAL A 27 12.39 -1.92 12.43
N SER A 28 13.72 -1.77 12.56
CA SER A 28 14.53 -1.03 11.57
C SER A 28 14.47 -1.68 10.20
N GLN A 29 14.49 -3.02 10.14
CA GLN A 29 14.38 -3.76 8.87
C GLN A 29 12.98 -3.61 8.25
N ALA A 30 11.92 -3.77 9.05
CA ALA A 30 10.55 -3.59 8.57
C ALA A 30 10.31 -2.16 8.04
N ALA A 31 10.89 -1.15 8.69
CA ALA A 31 10.83 0.23 8.22
C ALA A 31 11.60 0.44 6.90
N ALA A 32 12.76 -0.20 6.75
CA ALA A 32 13.52 -0.15 5.49
C ALA A 32 12.77 -0.83 4.34
N ASP A 33 12.17 -1.99 4.60
CA ASP A 33 11.37 -2.73 3.62
C ASP A 33 10.14 -1.92 3.19
N LEU A 34 9.44 -1.31 4.15
CA LEU A 34 8.30 -0.43 3.87
C LEU A 34 8.71 0.77 3.01
N LYS A 35 9.81 1.45 3.37
CA LYS A 35 10.34 2.57 2.58
C LYS A 35 10.64 2.13 1.15
N GLN A 36 11.28 0.98 0.97
CA GLN A 36 11.63 0.46 -0.34
C GLN A 36 10.38 0.18 -1.18
N PHE A 37 9.35 -0.41 -0.57
CA PHE A 37 8.06 -0.63 -1.23
C PHE A 37 7.43 0.68 -1.68
N CYS A 38 7.39 1.69 -0.80
CA CYS A 38 6.87 3.01 -1.17
C CYS A 38 7.64 3.63 -2.35
N LEU A 39 8.97 3.57 -2.34
CA LEU A 39 9.79 4.10 -3.43
C LEU A 39 9.54 3.40 -4.76
N GLN A 40 9.38 2.07 -4.75
CA GLN A 40 9.08 1.29 -5.96
C GLN A 40 7.71 1.62 -6.55
N ASN A 41 6.72 1.89 -5.70
CA ASN A 41 5.34 2.13 -6.13
C ASN A 41 5.00 3.62 -6.29
N ALA A 42 5.85 4.54 -5.83
CA ALA A 42 5.58 5.98 -5.85
C ALA A 42 5.26 6.51 -7.25
N GLN A 43 5.89 5.98 -8.30
CA GLN A 43 5.62 6.39 -9.68
C GLN A 43 4.24 5.95 -10.19
N HIS A 44 3.67 4.91 -9.58
CA HIS A 44 2.36 4.38 -9.91
C HIS A 44 1.23 4.99 -9.07
N ASP A 45 1.56 5.82 -8.09
CA ASP A 45 0.58 6.54 -7.27
C ASP A 45 0.19 7.86 -7.97
N PRO A 46 -1.05 7.95 -8.52
CA PRO A 46 -1.55 9.14 -9.20
C PRO A 46 -1.55 10.40 -8.34
N LEU A 47 -1.54 10.26 -7.01
CA LEU A 47 -1.54 11.37 -6.07
C LEU A 47 -0.14 11.95 -5.87
N LEU A 48 0.90 11.14 -6.07
CA LEU A 48 2.29 11.59 -5.96
C LEU A 48 2.83 12.10 -7.28
N THR A 49 2.50 11.45 -8.40
CA THR A 49 2.97 11.87 -9.74
C THR A 49 2.03 12.86 -10.42
N GLY A 50 0.80 12.99 -9.93
CA GLY A 50 -0.26 13.73 -10.61
C GLY A 50 -0.77 12.97 -11.83
N VAL A 51 -1.97 13.33 -12.27
CA VAL A 51 -2.56 12.79 -13.50
C VAL A 51 -2.92 13.90 -14.45
N SER A 52 -2.78 13.59 -15.74
CA SER A 52 -3.23 14.49 -16.80
C SER A 52 -4.72 14.76 -16.67
N SER A 53 -5.12 15.86 -17.28
CA SER A 53 -6.51 16.27 -17.21
C SER A 53 -7.48 15.20 -17.73
N SER A 54 -7.19 14.60 -18.89
CA SER A 54 -8.04 13.60 -19.55
C SER A 54 -8.06 12.24 -18.84
N THR A 55 -7.03 11.90 -18.07
CA THR A 55 -6.92 10.60 -17.38
C THR A 55 -7.41 10.63 -15.93
N ASN A 56 -7.85 11.78 -15.43
CA ASN A 56 -8.41 11.90 -14.07
C ASN A 56 -9.90 11.48 -14.06
N PRO A 57 -10.27 10.35 -13.43
CA PRO A 57 -11.65 9.87 -13.38
C PRO A 57 -12.58 10.74 -12.53
N PHE A 58 -12.02 11.59 -11.65
CA PHE A 58 -12.79 12.51 -10.82
C PHE A 58 -13.02 13.87 -11.49
N ARG A 59 -12.47 14.09 -12.69
CA ARG A 59 -12.74 15.33 -13.41
C ARG A 59 -14.21 15.34 -13.87
N PRO A 60 -14.97 16.42 -13.58
CA PRO A 60 -16.24 16.66 -14.25
C PRO A 60 -16.04 16.70 -15.77
N GLN A 61 -16.81 15.92 -16.52
CA GLN A 61 -16.80 16.02 -17.97
C GLN A 61 -17.20 17.44 -18.37
N LYS A 62 -16.36 18.09 -19.20
CA LYS A 62 -16.79 19.31 -19.86
C LYS A 62 -17.84 18.91 -20.90
N VAL A 63 -19.10 18.97 -20.50
CA VAL A 63 -20.19 19.00 -21.48
C VAL A 63 -20.06 20.34 -22.20
N CYS A 64 -19.62 20.30 -23.46
CA CYS A 64 -19.74 21.46 -24.32
C CYS A 64 -21.23 21.64 -24.61
N SER A 65 -21.89 22.53 -23.87
CA SER A 65 -23.20 23.01 -24.24
C SER A 65 -23.04 23.81 -25.54
N PHE A 66 -23.61 23.31 -26.63
CA PHE A 66 -23.88 24.14 -27.80
C PHE A 66 -24.99 25.12 -27.39
N LEU A 67 -24.61 26.37 -27.13
CA LEU A 67 -25.52 27.50 -27.01
C LEU A 67 -25.72 28.14 -28.39
#